data_AF-A0A957YE92-F1
#
_entry.id   AF-A0A957YE92-F1
#
_cell.length_a   1.000
_cell.length_b   1.000
_cell.length_c   1.000
_cell.angle_alpha   90.00
_cell.angle_beta   90.00
_cell.angle_gamma   90.00
#
_symmetry.space_group_name_H-M   'P 1'
#
loop_
_entity.id
_entity.type
_entity.pdbx_description
1 polymer ?
#
loop_
_entity_poly.entity_id
_entity_poly.type
_entity_poly.pdbx_seq_one_letter_code
_entity_poly.pdbx_strand_id
1 'polypeptide(L)'
;MSHRESLQKQISFYTRRLHKLREQEAMKGSNTPSEILMEIDDIEAKLPILRAKLEDASSEPDLPLSNAELAEDMTRQPQNTPPSSSTQIGGFNLSNVSGSTITIGNVSANLNAGGDIVGGDKVTTHITSGAVDQGDVQTRLEAALDKWRQELEAKIATLADLDDEEKNDLKKQADKVQQEAVKGEAASPGKLERLLNAMSAMAPDILEVTATTLQNPFAGVGLVLKKINDRIKLERAK
;
A
#
# COMPACT_ATOMS: atom_id res chain seq x y z
N MET A 1 -19.48 -11.64 -3.12
CA MET A 1 -19.01 -12.07 -4.45
C MET A 1 -18.93 -13.58 -4.44
N SER A 2 -19.64 -14.23 -5.35
CA SER A 2 -19.51 -15.68 -5.53
C SER A 2 -18.12 -16.02 -6.11
N HIS A 3 -17.59 -17.20 -5.79
CA HIS A 3 -16.32 -17.68 -6.36
C HIS A 3 -16.34 -17.63 -7.90
N ARG A 4 -17.50 -17.98 -8.49
CA ARG A 4 -17.77 -17.88 -9.93
C ARG A 4 -17.60 -16.46 -10.48
N GLU A 5 -18.14 -15.45 -9.81
CA GLU A 5 -18.01 -14.05 -10.24
C GLU A 5 -16.54 -13.60 -10.21
N SER A 6 -15.77 -14.05 -9.21
CA SER A 6 -14.33 -13.75 -9.13
C SER A 6 -13.57 -14.35 -10.33
N LEU A 7 -13.84 -15.61 -10.68
CA LEU A 7 -13.23 -16.28 -11.85
C LEU A 7 -13.59 -15.58 -13.16
N GLN A 8 -14.86 -15.17 -13.34
CA GLN A 8 -15.30 -14.42 -14.51
C GLN A 8 -14.58 -13.06 -14.64
N LYS A 9 -14.39 -12.35 -13.53
CA LYS A 9 -13.61 -11.10 -13.51
C LYS A 9 -12.16 -11.32 -13.89
N GLN A 10 -11.53 -12.39 -13.40
CA GLN A 10 -10.15 -12.71 -13.77
C GLN A 10 -10.03 -13.05 -15.26
N ILE A 11 -10.95 -13.86 -15.81
CA ILE A 11 -10.95 -14.20 -17.24
C ILE A 11 -11.10 -12.96 -18.11
N SER A 12 -12.03 -12.05 -17.77
CA SER A 12 -12.24 -10.83 -18.55
C SER A 12 -11.02 -9.88 -18.48
N PHE A 13 -10.38 -9.78 -17.32
CA PHE A 13 -9.14 -9.03 -17.15
C PHE A 13 -8.01 -9.56 -18.05
N TYR A 14 -7.71 -10.87 -17.96
CA TYR A 14 -6.64 -11.47 -18.76
C TYR A 14 -6.91 -11.43 -20.26
N THR A 15 -8.17 -11.60 -20.67
CA THR A 15 -8.57 -11.49 -22.09
C THR A 15 -8.30 -10.08 -22.64
N ARG A 16 -8.64 -9.03 -21.88
CA ARG A 16 -8.36 -7.63 -22.27
C ARG A 16 -6.86 -7.35 -22.30
N ARG A 17 -6.10 -7.84 -21.32
CA ARG A 17 -4.64 -7.67 -21.27
C ARG A 17 -3.97 -8.34 -22.47
N LEU A 18 -4.36 -9.58 -22.79
CA LEU A 18 -3.86 -10.32 -23.96
C LEU A 18 -4.10 -9.55 -25.26
N HIS A 19 -5.31 -9.00 -25.44
CA HIS A 19 -5.63 -8.20 -26.63
C HIS A 19 -4.69 -7.00 -26.78
N LYS A 20 -4.44 -6.25 -25.69
CA LYS A 20 -3.52 -5.10 -25.72
C LYS A 20 -2.08 -5.52 -26.05
N LEU A 21 -1.61 -6.66 -25.53
CA LEU A 21 -0.26 -7.15 -25.81
C LEU A 21 -0.11 -7.61 -27.26
N ARG A 22 -1.10 -8.33 -27.80
CA ARG A 22 -1.16 -8.71 -29.22
C ARG A 22 -1.21 -7.50 -30.14
N GLU A 23 -1.89 -6.43 -29.73
CA GLU A 23 -1.88 -5.16 -30.46
C GLU A 23 -0.50 -4.51 -30.46
N GLN A 24 0.21 -4.52 -29.32
CA GLN A 24 1.59 -4.04 -29.23
C GLN A 24 2.55 -4.88 -30.08
N GLU A 25 2.37 -6.19 -30.10
CA GLU A 25 3.11 -7.11 -30.98
C GLU A 25 2.86 -6.77 -32.45
N ALA A 26 1.60 -6.55 -32.85
CA ALA A 26 1.25 -6.16 -34.22
C ALA A 26 1.85 -4.80 -34.62
N MET A 27 1.87 -3.83 -33.71
CA MET A 27 2.48 -2.51 -33.98
C MET A 27 4.00 -2.56 -34.10
N LYS A 28 4.67 -3.39 -33.30
CA LYS A 28 6.14 -3.45 -33.26
C LYS A 28 6.72 -4.48 -34.22
N GLY A 29 5.94 -5.47 -34.65
CA GLY A 29 6.35 -6.53 -35.55
C GLY A 29 7.57 -7.29 -35.01
N SER A 30 8.64 -7.35 -35.79
CA SER A 30 9.89 -8.02 -35.41
C SER A 30 10.66 -7.33 -34.28
N ASN A 31 10.31 -6.08 -33.93
CA ASN A 31 10.94 -5.33 -32.85
C ASN A 31 10.18 -5.46 -31.52
N THR A 32 9.27 -6.44 -31.41
CA THR A 32 8.55 -6.68 -30.17
C THR A 32 9.52 -7.13 -29.07
N PRO A 33 9.57 -6.44 -27.92
CA PRO A 33 10.38 -6.87 -26.78
C PRO A 33 10.02 -8.29 -26.34
N SER A 34 11.02 -9.08 -25.96
CA SER A 34 10.84 -10.45 -25.48
C SER A 34 9.91 -10.54 -24.26
N GLU A 35 9.91 -9.52 -23.40
CA GLU A 35 9.02 -9.42 -22.24
C GLU A 35 7.53 -9.48 -22.63
N ILE A 36 7.14 -8.81 -23.73
CA ILE A 36 5.76 -8.83 -24.22
C ILE A 36 5.40 -10.23 -24.74
N LEU A 37 6.31 -10.88 -25.46
CA LEU A 37 6.09 -12.23 -26.00
C LEU A 37 5.92 -13.25 -24.88
N MET A 38 6.76 -13.19 -23.84
CA MET A 38 6.62 -14.05 -22.66
C MET A 38 5.30 -13.79 -21.92
N GLU A 39 4.89 -12.52 -21.75
CA GLU A 39 3.62 -12.20 -21.10
C GLU A 39 2.42 -12.72 -21.89
N ILE A 40 2.47 -12.68 -23.23
CA ILE A 40 1.45 -13.26 -24.11
C ILE A 40 1.34 -14.77 -23.86
N ASP A 41 2.47 -15.51 -23.94
CA ASP A 41 2.49 -16.96 -23.76
C ASP A 41 1.96 -17.38 -22.38
N ASP A 42 2.37 -16.66 -21.32
CA ASP A 42 1.91 -16.90 -19.95
C ASP A 42 0.40 -16.71 -19.80
N ILE A 43 -0.17 -15.67 -20.41
CA ILE A 43 -1.60 -15.40 -20.35
C ILE A 43 -2.38 -16.44 -21.15
N GLU A 44 -1.89 -16.82 -22.33
CA GLU A 44 -2.48 -17.86 -23.17
C GLU A 44 -2.50 -19.22 -22.47
N ALA A 45 -1.47 -19.55 -21.69
CA ALA A 45 -1.44 -20.75 -20.85
C ALA A 45 -2.41 -20.69 -19.65
N LYS A 46 -2.60 -19.51 -19.04
CA LYS A 46 -3.48 -19.34 -17.85
C LYS A 46 -4.97 -19.32 -18.18
N LEU A 47 -5.38 -18.74 -19.31
CA LEU A 47 -6.79 -18.64 -19.71
C LEU A 47 -7.54 -19.98 -19.75
N PRO A 48 -7.03 -21.07 -20.35
CA PRO A 48 -7.73 -22.36 -20.37
C PRO A 48 -7.90 -22.94 -18.96
N ILE A 49 -6.92 -22.77 -18.07
CA ILE A 49 -7.00 -23.22 -16.68
C ILE A 49 -8.13 -22.49 -15.94
N LEU A 50 -8.23 -21.16 -16.11
CA LEU A 50 -9.29 -20.38 -15.49
C LEU A 50 -10.68 -20.74 -16.04
N ARG A 51 -10.77 -21.01 -17.34
CA ARG A 51 -12.03 -21.46 -17.97
C ARG A 51 -12.46 -22.84 -17.47
N ALA A 52 -11.52 -23.78 -17.34
CA ALA A 52 -11.81 -25.09 -16.75
C ALA A 52 -12.33 -24.97 -15.31
N LYS A 53 -11.67 -24.15 -14.48
CA LYS A 53 -12.14 -23.87 -13.11
C LYS A 53 -13.54 -23.23 -13.06
N LEU A 54 -13.86 -22.37 -14.03
CA LEU A 54 -15.19 -21.76 -14.12
C LEU A 54 -16.26 -22.80 -14.50
N GLU A 55 -15.92 -23.76 -15.36
CA GLU A 55 -16.79 -24.87 -15.76
C GLU A 55 -17.02 -25.83 -14.59
N ASP A 56 -15.96 -26.21 -13.86
CA ASP A 56 -16.06 -27.04 -12.65
C ASP A 56 -16.96 -26.37 -11.60
N ALA A 57 -16.79 -25.06 -11.39
CA ALA A 57 -17.63 -24.27 -10.47
C ALA A 57 -19.07 -24.05 -10.97
N SER A 58 -19.34 -24.30 -12.26
CA SER A 58 -20.70 -24.27 -12.81
C SER A 58 -21.37 -25.64 -12.81
N SER A 59 -20.57 -26.70 -12.65
CA SER A 59 -21.00 -28.10 -12.67
C SER A 59 -21.32 -28.66 -11.29
N GLU A 60 -21.13 -27.90 -10.20
CA GLU A 60 -21.71 -28.26 -8.90
C GLU A 60 -23.22 -28.36 -9.08
N PRO A 61 -23.80 -29.57 -9.11
CA PRO A 61 -25.23 -29.70 -9.22
C PRO A 61 -25.82 -29.06 -7.97
N ASP A 62 -26.88 -28.27 -8.14
CA ASP A 62 -27.80 -27.93 -7.06
C ASP A 62 -28.34 -29.25 -6.50
N LEU A 63 -27.55 -29.90 -5.63
CA LEU A 63 -28.02 -30.98 -4.82
C LEU A 63 -29.12 -30.34 -3.98
N PRO A 64 -30.39 -30.76 -4.13
CA PRO A 64 -31.44 -30.26 -3.29
C PRO A 64 -30.97 -30.54 -1.86
N LEU A 65 -30.77 -29.47 -1.09
CA LEU A 65 -30.50 -29.54 0.34
C LEU A 65 -31.66 -30.32 0.97
N SER A 66 -31.48 -31.63 1.08
CA SER A 66 -32.36 -32.50 1.83
C SER A 66 -32.25 -32.03 3.28
N ASN A 67 -33.31 -31.37 3.74
CA ASN A 67 -33.56 -30.92 5.12
C ASN A 67 -33.65 -32.09 6.12
N ALA A 68 -32.64 -32.95 6.17
CA ALA A 68 -32.59 -34.11 7.03
C ALA A 68 -31.21 -34.19 7.68
N GLU A 69 -30.95 -33.34 8.69
CA GLU A 69 -30.46 -33.83 9.99
C GLU A 69 -30.51 -32.67 11.00
N LEU A 70 -31.66 -32.62 11.65
CA LEU A 70 -31.92 -31.94 12.90
C LEU A 70 -31.30 -32.79 14.03
N ALA A 71 -30.65 -32.13 14.99
CA ALA A 71 -30.21 -32.66 16.30
C ALA A 71 -29.05 -33.67 16.21
N GLU A 72 -27.95 -33.58 16.95
CA GLU A 72 -27.71 -33.16 18.33
C GLU A 72 -26.23 -32.74 18.42
N ASP A 73 -25.89 -31.69 19.18
CA ASP A 73 -24.84 -31.75 20.20
C ASP A 73 -24.66 -30.36 20.85
N MET A 74 -25.53 -30.11 21.82
CA MET A 74 -25.20 -29.22 22.93
C MET A 74 -24.05 -29.84 23.72
N THR A 75 -22.88 -29.22 23.73
CA THR A 75 -22.16 -28.78 24.96
C THR A 75 -20.66 -28.60 24.72
N ARG A 76 -20.16 -27.38 24.99
CA ARG A 76 -19.04 -27.03 25.90
C ARG A 76 -18.37 -25.73 25.47
N GLN A 77 -18.74 -24.64 26.17
CA GLN A 77 -17.85 -23.51 26.41
C GLN A 77 -16.69 -23.97 27.31
N PRO A 78 -15.51 -23.35 27.14
CA PRO A 78 -14.85 -22.78 28.31
C PRO A 78 -14.51 -21.30 28.10
N GLN A 79 -14.90 -20.51 29.09
CA GLN A 79 -14.53 -19.11 29.27
C GLN A 79 -13.03 -19.01 29.57
N ASN A 80 -12.30 -18.21 28.79
CA ASN A 80 -10.94 -17.77 29.11
C ASN A 80 -10.96 -16.26 29.31
N THR A 81 -10.91 -15.82 30.56
CA THR A 81 -10.63 -14.42 30.94
C THR A 81 -9.20 -14.32 31.50
N PRO A 82 -8.34 -13.42 30.97
CA PRO A 82 -7.01 -13.19 31.53
C PRO A 82 -7.06 -12.24 32.76
N PRO A 83 -6.16 -12.41 33.75
CA PRO A 83 -6.10 -11.56 34.93
C PRO A 83 -5.37 -10.24 34.65
N SER A 84 -5.98 -9.12 35.02
CA SER A 84 -5.38 -7.79 35.05
C SER A 84 -4.70 -7.55 36.40
N SER A 85 -3.38 -7.41 36.42
CA SER A 85 -2.60 -6.96 37.58
C SER A 85 -2.23 -5.49 37.42
N SER A 86 -2.72 -4.65 38.33
CA SER A 86 -2.30 -3.25 38.47
C SER A 86 -1.30 -3.12 39.63
N THR A 87 -0.11 -2.61 39.38
CA THR A 87 0.87 -2.26 40.42
C THR A 87 0.89 -0.75 40.61
N GLN A 88 0.53 -0.30 41.81
CA GLN A 88 0.52 1.11 42.20
C GLN A 88 1.76 1.41 43.05
N ILE A 89 2.64 2.29 42.56
CA ILE A 89 3.78 2.83 43.33
C ILE A 89 3.68 4.36 43.27
N GLY A 90 3.51 5.00 44.43
CA GLY A 90 3.73 6.46 44.56
C GLY A 90 2.68 7.37 43.91
N GLY A 91 1.40 7.03 43.93
CA GLY A 91 0.32 7.97 43.55
C GLY A 91 0.07 8.17 42.05
N PHE A 92 0.80 7.46 41.18
CA PHE A 92 0.53 7.42 39.75
C PHE A 92 -0.26 6.16 39.37
N ASN A 93 -1.29 6.32 38.54
CA ASN A 93 -2.18 5.25 38.09
C ASN A 93 -1.79 4.87 36.65
N LEU A 94 -1.11 3.74 36.45
CA LEU A 94 -0.74 3.22 35.13
C LEU A 94 -1.64 2.03 34.78
N SER A 95 -2.70 2.28 34.03
CA SER A 95 -3.58 1.24 33.47
C SER A 95 -3.28 1.08 31.97
N ASN A 96 -3.05 -0.15 31.51
CA ASN A 96 -2.78 -0.57 30.11
C ASN A 96 -1.38 -0.27 29.54
N VAL A 97 -0.32 -0.80 30.15
CA VAL A 97 1.00 -0.92 29.51
C VAL A 97 1.16 -2.35 28.96
N SER A 98 0.89 -2.53 27.67
CA SER A 98 1.20 -3.73 26.91
C SER A 98 1.87 -3.31 25.60
N GLY A 99 3.16 -3.62 25.46
CA GLY A 99 3.92 -3.46 24.22
C GLY A 99 4.75 -2.16 24.09
N SER A 100 5.97 -2.20 24.62
CA SER A 100 7.20 -1.52 24.15
C SER A 100 7.30 0.00 23.88
N THR A 101 6.50 0.91 24.47
CA THR A 101 6.90 2.33 24.51
C THR A 101 6.48 3.03 25.81
N ILE A 102 7.48 3.52 26.57
CA ILE A 102 7.28 4.41 27.72
C ILE A 102 7.55 5.84 27.22
N THR A 103 6.50 6.63 27.05
CA THR A 103 6.62 8.08 26.83
C THR A 103 6.81 8.75 28.18
N ILE A 104 8.04 9.14 28.50
CA ILE A 104 8.33 10.00 29.66
C ILE A 104 7.85 11.40 29.29
N GLY A 105 6.99 11.99 30.14
CA GLY A 105 6.43 13.32 29.91
C GLY A 105 7.47 14.41 29.70
N ASN A 106 7.07 15.41 28.92
CA ASN A 106 7.75 16.65 28.56
C ASN A 106 8.70 17.18 29.65
N VAL A 107 10.01 17.11 29.43
CA VAL A 107 11.00 17.81 30.27
C VAL A 107 10.96 19.28 29.85
N SER A 108 10.14 20.08 30.54
CA SER A 108 10.15 21.53 30.39
C SER A 108 11.43 22.10 31.02
N ALA A 109 12.49 22.22 30.22
CA ALA A 109 13.63 23.07 30.55
C ALA A 109 13.35 24.47 29.99
N ASN A 110 13.20 25.46 30.87
CA ASN A 110 13.16 26.87 30.48
C ASN A 110 14.53 27.27 29.91
N LEU A 111 14.69 27.26 28.58
CA LEU A 111 15.78 27.97 27.91
C LEU A 111 15.39 29.44 27.78
N ASN A 112 15.92 30.26 28.69
CA ASN A 112 15.78 31.71 28.62
C ASN A 112 16.81 32.28 27.63
N ALA A 113 16.45 32.40 26.35
CA ALA A 113 17.26 33.08 25.35
C ALA A 113 16.82 34.56 25.26
N GLY A 114 17.51 35.42 26.00
CA GLY A 114 17.33 36.87 25.94
C GLY A 114 17.91 37.44 24.63
N GLY A 115 17.08 37.50 23.59
CA GLY A 115 17.39 38.17 22.33
C GLY A 115 16.10 38.54 21.59
N ASP A 116 16.04 39.77 21.11
CA ASP A 116 14.89 40.36 20.42
C ASP A 116 14.57 39.60 19.12
N ILE A 117 13.42 38.92 19.07
CA ILE A 117 12.94 38.20 17.89
C ILE A 117 12.06 39.17 17.10
N VAL A 118 12.67 39.88 16.14
CA VAL A 118 11.91 40.67 15.16
C VAL A 118 11.33 39.76 14.08
N GLY A 119 10.01 39.86 13.94
CA GLY A 119 9.17 39.07 13.04
C GLY A 119 9.61 39.15 11.57
N GLY A 120 10.07 38.01 11.08
CA GLY A 120 10.25 37.72 9.67
C GLY A 120 10.39 36.21 9.58
N ASP A 121 9.37 35.56 9.03
CA ASP A 121 9.30 34.11 8.84
C ASP A 121 10.61 33.59 8.24
N LYS A 122 11.41 32.99 9.11
CA LYS A 122 12.65 32.31 8.76
C LYS A 122 12.51 30.92 9.34
N VAL A 123 11.91 30.03 8.55
CA VAL A 123 12.04 28.58 8.71
C VAL A 123 13.53 28.26 8.59
N THR A 124 14.24 28.41 9.71
CA THR A 124 15.65 28.09 9.82
C THR A 124 15.69 26.59 10.07
N THR A 125 15.72 25.81 9.00
CA THR A 125 16.03 24.39 9.07
C THR A 125 17.47 24.28 9.57
N HIS A 126 17.66 24.23 10.89
CA HIS A 126 18.94 23.86 11.47
C HIS A 126 19.20 22.40 11.11
N ILE A 127 19.84 22.16 9.97
CA ILE A 127 20.57 20.92 9.72
C ILE A 127 21.88 21.07 10.50
N THR A 128 21.78 20.91 11.82
CA THR A 128 22.97 20.74 12.65
C THR A 128 23.53 19.37 12.30
N SER A 129 24.72 19.36 11.69
CA SER A 129 25.46 18.18 11.25
C SER A 129 26.02 17.37 12.43
N GLY A 130 25.16 17.00 13.38
CA GLY A 130 25.50 16.21 14.56
C GLY A 130 24.25 15.51 15.05
N ALA A 131 24.24 14.18 14.97
CA ALA A 131 23.17 13.27 15.39
C ALA A 131 21.77 13.71 14.93
N VAL A 132 21.34 13.22 13.76
CA VAL A 132 19.95 13.35 13.33
C VAL A 132 19.08 12.66 14.37
N ASP A 133 18.34 13.45 15.15
CA ASP A 133 17.33 12.93 16.07
C ASP A 133 16.31 12.15 15.24
N GLN A 134 16.09 10.87 15.57
CA GLN A 134 15.17 10.02 14.81
C GLN A 134 13.74 10.58 14.79
N GLY A 135 13.35 11.35 15.82
CA GLY A 135 12.08 12.07 15.84
C GLY A 135 11.95 13.09 14.70
N ASP A 136 13.03 13.80 14.37
CA ASP A 136 13.05 14.79 13.29
C ASP A 136 12.96 14.13 11.90
N VAL A 137 13.50 12.91 11.73
CA VAL A 137 13.35 12.16 10.47
C VAL A 137 11.90 11.78 10.21
N GLN A 138 11.22 11.25 11.24
CA GLN A 138 9.82 10.83 11.14
C GLN A 138 8.91 12.02 10.79
N THR A 139 9.05 13.14 11.51
CA THR A 139 8.24 14.35 11.26
C THR A 139 8.48 14.93 9.87
N ARG A 140 9.73 14.96 9.41
CA ARG A 140 10.06 15.43 8.06
C ARG A 140 9.52 14.50 6.97
N LEU A 141 9.53 13.19 7.21
CA LEU A 141 8.94 12.21 6.30
C LEU A 141 7.43 12.40 6.18
N GLU A 142 6.72 12.54 7.31
CA GLU A 142 5.28 12.78 7.33
C GLU A 142 4.91 14.06 6.57
N ALA A 143 5.63 15.17 6.83
CA ALA A 143 5.41 16.43 6.11
C ALA A 143 5.66 16.30 4.60
N ALA A 144 6.64 15.50 4.19
CA ALA A 144 6.93 15.27 2.78
C ALA A 144 5.88 14.39 2.09
N LEU A 145 5.36 13.38 2.80
CA LEU A 145 4.26 12.55 2.32
C LEU A 145 2.96 13.36 2.21
N ASP A 146 2.72 14.28 3.13
CA ASP A 146 1.58 15.20 3.03
C ASP A 146 1.70 16.13 1.83
N LYS A 147 2.90 16.68 1.58
CA LYS A 147 3.16 17.48 0.39
C LYS A 147 2.97 16.67 -0.89
N TRP A 148 3.50 15.45 -0.93
CA TRP A 148 3.31 14.53 -2.05
C TRP A 148 1.82 14.27 -2.32
N ARG A 149 1.03 14.04 -1.26
CA ARG A 149 -0.42 13.82 -1.36
C ARG A 149 -1.12 15.04 -1.97
N GLN A 150 -0.77 16.25 -1.54
CA GLN A 150 -1.34 17.48 -2.10
C GLN A 150 -1.01 17.65 -3.59
N GLU A 151 0.23 17.40 -3.99
CA GLU A 151 0.64 17.44 -5.40
C GLU A 151 -0.11 16.41 -6.25
N LEU A 152 -0.31 15.22 -5.69
CA LEU A 152 -1.02 14.13 -6.34
C LEU A 152 -2.53 14.42 -6.45
N GLU A 153 -3.17 14.96 -5.41
CA GLU A 153 -4.56 15.41 -5.47
C GLU A 153 -4.77 16.52 -6.50
N ALA A 154 -3.85 17.48 -6.56
CA ALA A 154 -3.88 18.54 -7.56
C ALA A 154 -3.81 17.96 -8.98
N LYS A 155 -2.94 16.98 -9.21
CA LYS A 155 -2.87 16.30 -10.52
C LYS A 155 -4.11 15.46 -10.83
N ILE A 156 -4.65 14.72 -9.86
CA ILE A 156 -5.90 13.98 -10.06
C ILE A 156 -7.04 14.93 -10.46
N ALA A 157 -7.10 16.13 -9.88
CA ALA A 157 -8.10 17.13 -10.24
C ALA A 157 -7.97 17.62 -11.70
N THR A 158 -6.75 17.61 -12.26
CA THR A 158 -6.50 17.99 -13.67
C THR A 158 -6.80 16.88 -14.68
N LEU A 159 -6.98 15.63 -14.25
CA LEU A 159 -7.32 14.53 -15.14
C LEU A 159 -8.79 14.64 -15.56
N ALA A 160 -9.02 15.14 -16.78
CA ALA A 160 -10.37 15.29 -17.33
C ALA A 160 -10.99 13.96 -17.75
N ASP A 161 -10.17 12.95 -18.02
CA ASP A 161 -10.60 11.66 -18.56
C ASP A 161 -11.16 10.69 -17.49
N LEU A 162 -10.96 11.00 -16.21
CA LEU A 162 -11.44 10.19 -15.09
C LEU A 162 -12.71 10.78 -14.51
N ASP A 163 -13.68 9.92 -14.20
CA ASP A 163 -14.88 10.32 -13.47
C ASP A 163 -14.59 10.55 -11.96
N ASP A 164 -15.57 11.09 -11.24
CA ASP A 164 -15.41 11.41 -9.81
C ASP A 164 -15.20 10.16 -8.94
N GLU A 165 -15.72 9.00 -9.35
CA GLU A 165 -15.56 7.74 -8.64
C GLU A 165 -14.12 7.22 -8.79
N GLU A 166 -13.59 7.22 -10.01
CA GLU A 166 -12.21 6.84 -10.31
C GLU A 166 -11.20 7.78 -9.63
N LYS A 167 -11.47 9.09 -9.63
CA LYS A 167 -10.66 10.09 -8.91
C LYS A 167 -10.64 9.80 -7.41
N ASN A 168 -11.79 9.46 -6.82
CA ASN A 168 -11.88 9.12 -5.41
C ASN A 168 -11.13 7.82 -5.09
N ASP A 169 -11.19 6.83 -5.98
CA ASP A 169 -10.45 5.58 -5.81
C ASP A 169 -8.94 5.78 -5.91
N LEU A 170 -8.47 6.64 -6.82
CA LEU A 170 -7.07 7.08 -6.88
C LEU A 170 -6.60 7.75 -5.58
N LYS A 171 -7.43 8.65 -5.00
CA LYS A 171 -7.13 9.26 -3.69
C LYS A 171 -7.02 8.22 -2.58
N LYS A 172 -7.95 7.25 -2.51
CA LYS A 172 -7.88 6.15 -1.54
C LYS A 172 -6.63 5.29 -1.71
N GLN A 173 -6.16 5.06 -2.94
CA GLN A 173 -4.90 4.33 -3.15
C GLN A 173 -3.70 5.14 -2.69
N ALA A 174 -3.68 6.45 -2.97
CA ALA A 174 -2.62 7.33 -2.50
C ALA A 174 -2.55 7.37 -0.95
N ASP A 175 -3.69 7.44 -0.27
CA ASP A 175 -3.77 7.37 1.19
C ASP A 175 -3.17 6.06 1.72
N LYS A 176 -3.45 4.93 1.06
CA LYS A 176 -2.86 3.63 1.43
C LYS A 176 -1.35 3.58 1.20
N VAL A 177 -0.85 4.22 0.14
CA VAL A 177 0.60 4.34 -0.11
C VAL A 177 1.24 5.17 0.99
N GLN A 178 0.66 6.31 1.36
CA GLN A 178 1.15 7.13 2.47
C GLN A 178 1.18 6.33 3.78
N GLN A 179 0.07 5.67 4.14
CA GLN A 179 -0.01 4.87 5.37
C GLN A 179 1.03 3.75 5.42
N GLU A 180 1.35 3.15 4.26
CA GLU A 180 2.37 2.11 4.20
C GLU A 180 3.78 2.72 4.23
N ALA A 181 4.00 3.87 3.58
CA ALA A 181 5.29 4.57 3.56
C ALA A 181 5.68 5.16 4.93
N VAL A 182 4.72 5.66 5.72
CA VAL A 182 4.96 6.16 7.09
C VAL A 182 5.54 5.08 8.01
N LYS A 183 5.31 3.80 7.71
CA LYS A 183 5.88 2.67 8.48
C LYS A 183 7.39 2.51 8.29
N GLY A 184 7.99 3.21 7.31
CA GLY A 184 9.43 3.16 7.05
C GLY A 184 9.93 1.74 6.82
N GLU A 185 10.84 1.27 7.66
CA GLU A 185 11.42 -0.08 7.56
C GLU A 185 10.42 -1.21 7.79
N ALA A 186 9.32 -0.95 8.51
CA ALA A 186 8.25 -1.92 8.74
C ALA A 186 7.23 -1.98 7.58
N ALA A 187 7.41 -1.16 6.53
CA ALA A 187 6.55 -1.18 5.35
C ALA A 187 6.70 -2.50 4.58
N SER A 188 5.58 -3.06 4.11
CA SER A 188 5.59 -4.24 3.25
C SER A 188 5.89 -3.84 1.80
N PRO A 189 7.04 -4.25 1.22
CA PRO A 189 7.40 -3.86 -0.13
C PRO A 189 6.41 -4.39 -1.17
N GLY A 190 5.93 -5.63 -1.02
CA GLY A 190 4.93 -6.20 -1.93
C GLY A 190 3.57 -5.50 -1.84
N LYS A 191 3.23 -4.91 -0.69
CA LYS A 191 2.01 -4.12 -0.55
C LYS A 191 2.16 -2.76 -1.25
N LEU A 192 3.29 -2.08 -1.07
CA LEU A 192 3.59 -0.83 -1.78
C LEU A 192 3.58 -1.05 -3.29
N GLU A 193 4.25 -2.10 -3.76
CA GLU A 193 4.27 -2.46 -5.19
C GLU A 193 2.87 -2.69 -5.75
N ARG A 194 2.03 -3.46 -5.04
CA ARG A 194 0.63 -3.68 -5.47
C ARG A 194 -0.18 -2.39 -5.51
N LEU A 195 0.03 -1.47 -4.56
CA LEU A 195 -0.66 -0.18 -4.53
C LEU A 195 -0.19 0.73 -5.68
N LEU A 196 1.12 0.79 -5.93
CA LEU A 196 1.70 1.55 -7.04
C LEU A 196 1.25 0.99 -8.40
N ASN A 197 1.21 -0.32 -8.56
CA ASN A 197 0.70 -0.97 -9.77
C ASN A 197 -0.80 -0.69 -9.98
N ALA A 198 -1.60 -0.68 -8.91
CA ALA A 198 -3.00 -0.30 -8.99
C ALA A 198 -3.17 1.16 -9.41
N MET A 199 -2.36 2.08 -8.87
CA MET A 199 -2.34 3.48 -9.29
C MET A 199 -1.90 3.63 -10.76
N SER A 200 -0.87 2.89 -11.19
CA SER A 200 -0.39 2.87 -12.58
C SER A 200 -1.47 2.46 -13.57
N ALA A 201 -2.33 1.51 -13.19
CA ALA A 201 -3.39 1.01 -14.05
C ALA A 201 -4.50 2.04 -14.25
N MET A 202 -4.73 2.92 -13.27
CA MET A 202 -5.75 3.97 -13.31
C MET A 202 -5.23 5.28 -13.92
N ALA A 203 -4.02 5.70 -13.54
CA ALA A 203 -3.41 6.95 -13.99
C ALA A 203 -1.89 6.81 -14.14
N PRO A 204 -1.38 6.44 -15.33
CA PRO A 204 0.06 6.25 -15.55
C PRO A 204 0.87 7.53 -15.30
N ASP A 205 0.32 8.71 -15.62
CA ASP A 205 0.98 10.01 -15.43
C ASP A 205 1.18 10.38 -13.94
N ILE A 206 0.33 9.83 -13.06
CA ILE A 206 0.46 10.01 -11.61
C ILE A 206 1.64 9.19 -11.07
N LEU A 207 1.96 8.05 -11.69
CA LEU A 207 3.07 7.23 -11.27
C LEU A 207 4.41 7.95 -11.44
N GLU A 208 4.57 8.74 -12.50
CA GLU A 208 5.80 9.53 -12.72
C GLU A 208 6.02 10.55 -11.59
N VAL A 209 4.94 11.15 -11.09
CA VAL A 209 4.99 12.09 -9.96
C VAL A 209 5.33 11.37 -8.69
N THR A 210 4.63 10.26 -8.43
CA THR A 210 4.94 9.40 -7.28
C THR A 210 6.39 8.93 -7.32
N ALA A 211 6.92 8.51 -8.47
CA ALA A 211 8.31 8.10 -8.62
C ALA A 211 9.29 9.26 -8.38
N THR A 212 9.01 10.44 -8.94
CA THR A 212 9.86 11.63 -8.79
C THR A 212 9.90 12.12 -7.35
N THR A 213 8.74 12.20 -6.69
CA THR A 213 8.65 12.63 -5.29
C THR A 213 9.22 11.58 -4.34
N LEU A 214 9.07 10.29 -4.65
CA LEU A 214 9.72 9.23 -3.88
C LEU A 214 11.24 9.17 -4.10
N GLN A 215 11.74 9.63 -5.26
CA GLN A 215 13.18 9.73 -5.55
C GLN A 215 13.84 10.95 -4.89
N ASN A 216 13.11 12.06 -4.71
CA ASN A 216 13.58 13.29 -4.07
C ASN A 216 12.60 13.66 -2.95
N PRO A 217 12.74 13.25 -1.68
CA PRO A 217 13.71 13.84 -0.74
C PRO A 217 14.15 13.01 0.51
N PHE A 218 13.82 11.72 0.70
CA PHE A 218 14.09 11.02 1.99
C PHE A 218 14.90 9.73 1.85
N ALA A 219 16.16 9.80 2.30
CA ALA A 219 17.09 8.67 2.41
C ALA A 219 16.57 7.49 3.27
N GLY A 220 15.46 7.65 4.01
CA GLY A 220 14.81 6.58 4.79
C GLY A 220 13.87 5.67 3.97
N VAL A 221 12.97 6.23 3.16
CA VAL A 221 12.10 5.44 2.25
C VAL A 221 12.91 4.90 1.07
N GLY A 222 14.02 5.58 0.73
CA GLY A 222 14.98 5.16 -0.27
C GLY A 222 15.48 3.72 -0.08
N LEU A 223 15.55 3.17 1.14
CA LEU A 223 15.94 1.77 1.36
C LEU A 223 14.86 0.77 0.94
N VAL A 224 13.59 1.04 1.26
CA VAL A 224 12.47 0.18 0.86
C VAL A 224 12.26 0.27 -0.65
N LEU A 225 12.33 1.48 -1.22
CA LEU A 225 12.24 1.69 -2.66
C LEU A 225 13.44 1.16 -3.41
N LYS A 226 14.65 1.25 -2.85
CA LYS A 226 15.83 0.58 -3.41
C LYS A 226 15.64 -0.92 -3.41
N LYS A 227 15.13 -1.52 -2.34
CA LYS A 227 14.80 -2.96 -2.31
C LYS A 227 13.73 -3.33 -3.34
N ILE A 228 12.71 -2.50 -3.54
CA ILE A 228 11.69 -2.71 -4.57
C ILE A 228 12.29 -2.58 -5.97
N ASN A 229 13.07 -1.53 -6.23
CA ASN A 229 13.73 -1.29 -7.51
C ASN A 229 14.76 -2.37 -7.84
N ASP A 230 15.57 -2.78 -6.86
CA ASP A 230 16.53 -3.88 -6.99
C ASP A 230 15.79 -5.20 -7.26
N ARG A 231 14.64 -5.43 -6.64
CA ARG A 231 13.79 -6.60 -6.92
C ARG A 231 13.21 -6.56 -8.33
N ILE A 232 12.64 -5.44 -8.75
CA ILE A 232 12.10 -5.26 -10.12
C ILE A 232 13.20 -5.44 -11.16
N LYS A 233 14.41 -4.90 -10.93
CA LYS A 233 15.56 -5.11 -11.81
C LYS A 233 16.02 -6.56 -11.85
N LEU A 234 16.00 -7.26 -10.71
CA LEU A 234 16.39 -8.66 -10.62
C LEU A 234 15.38 -9.58 -11.33
N GLU A 235 14.09 -9.28 -11.21
CA GLU A 235 13.01 -10.01 -11.91
C GLU A 235 13.02 -9.74 -13.42
N ARG A 236 13.41 -8.53 -13.87
CA ARG A 236 13.62 -8.23 -15.31
C ARG A 236 14.89 -8.80 -15.92
N ALA A 237 15.87 -9.18 -15.09
CA ALA A 237 17.15 -9.75 -15.55
C ALA A 237 17.12 -11.29 -15.65
N LYS A 238 16.02 -11.93 -15.21
CA LYS A 238 15.75 -13.36 -15.39
C LYS A 238 14.85 -13.59 -16.57
#